data_AF-A0A956DE65-F1
#
_entry.id   AF-A0A956DE65-F1
#
_cell.length_a   1.000
_cell.length_b   1.000
_cell.length_c   1.000
_cell.angle_alpha   90.00
_cell.angle_beta   90.00
_cell.angle_gamma   90.00
#
_symmetry.space_group_name_H-M   'P 1'
#
loop_
_entity.id
_entity.type
_entity.pdbx_description
1 polymer ?
#
loop_
_entity_poly.entity_id
_entity_poly.type
_entity_poly.pdbx_seq_one_letter_code
_entity_poly.pdbx_strand_id
1 'polypeptide(L)'
;MSSVLSRIRHGTASSEPSGSDGPWWETLPESFAESEEPFALETGDKVRVASTAVIDVGIRTAAASAVAGLALPLGYHPRELRRALDDVAFYLPMAQSGDATRFFKAPPKGVRVRTSPADWYPRFDPDDGTCETIRFDSPFMPVNPRLHDRYLKHAGNRVAHARYWFHGDKPRPTIVAIHGFSADLYLVNEWFFA
;
A
#
# COMPACT_ATOMS: atom_id res chain seq x y z
N MET A 1 0.89 -13.11 28.33
CA MET A 1 0.34 -13.08 26.96
C MET A 1 -1.05 -12.49 27.07
N SER A 2 -1.22 -11.23 26.66
CA SER A 2 -2.51 -10.55 26.71
C SER A 2 -3.23 -10.85 25.39
N SER A 3 -4.24 -11.71 25.42
CA SER A 3 -5.11 -11.89 24.27
C SER A 3 -5.98 -10.66 24.15
N VAL A 4 -5.99 -10.07 22.95
CA VAL A 4 -6.95 -9.04 22.59
C VAL A 4 -8.31 -9.72 22.51
N LEU A 5 -9.00 -9.81 23.64
CA LEU A 5 -10.43 -10.08 23.67
C LEU A 5 -11.12 -8.86 23.09
N SER A 6 -11.70 -9.03 21.90
CA SER A 6 -12.60 -8.06 21.28
C SER A 6 -13.65 -7.65 22.31
N ARG A 7 -13.51 -6.44 22.84
CA ARG A 7 -14.54 -5.83 23.70
C ARG A 7 -15.71 -5.44 22.80
N ILE A 8 -16.55 -6.40 22.44
CA ILE A 8 -17.92 -6.08 22.08
C ILE A 8 -18.51 -5.46 23.35
N ARG A 9 -18.74 -4.14 23.31
CA ARG A 9 -19.35 -3.41 24.44
C ARG A 9 -20.73 -4.01 24.67
N HIS A 10 -20.90 -4.77 25.75
CA HIS A 10 -22.21 -5.32 26.13
C HIS A 10 -23.31 -4.25 26.32
N GLY A 11 -22.95 -2.98 26.50
CA GLY A 11 -23.91 -1.86 26.52
C GLY A 11 -24.40 -1.40 25.15
N THR A 12 -24.37 -2.27 24.13
CA THR A 12 -24.86 -1.98 22.75
C THR A 12 -25.76 -3.09 22.21
N ALA A 13 -26.14 -4.05 23.06
CA ALA A 13 -27.06 -5.13 22.71
C ALA A 13 -28.48 -4.72 23.09
N SER A 14 -29.44 -4.88 22.18
CA SER A 14 -30.86 -4.56 22.46
C SER A 14 -31.55 -5.57 23.38
N SER A 15 -30.89 -6.70 23.69
CA SER A 15 -31.38 -7.76 24.56
C SER A 15 -30.18 -8.41 25.25
N GLU A 16 -30.19 -8.44 26.59
CA GLU A 16 -29.20 -9.20 27.37
C GLU A 16 -29.41 -10.71 27.15
N PRO A 17 -28.34 -11.53 27.12
CA PRO A 17 -28.47 -12.96 27.21
C PRO A 17 -29.19 -13.32 28.52
N SER A 18 -30.17 -14.22 28.48
CA SER A 18 -30.79 -14.72 29.71
C SER A 18 -29.75 -15.53 30.50
N GLY A 19 -29.25 -15.00 31.61
CA GLY A 19 -28.18 -15.65 32.40
C GLY A 19 -28.33 -15.43 33.90
N SER A 20 -28.30 -16.54 34.62
CA SER A 20 -28.35 -16.70 36.08
C SER A 20 -27.26 -15.95 36.85
N ASP A 21 -27.44 -15.77 38.17
CA ASP A 21 -26.47 -15.19 39.11
C ASP A 21 -25.04 -15.75 38.92
N GLY A 22 -24.15 -14.97 38.27
CA GLY A 22 -22.74 -15.32 38.05
C GLY A 22 -22.15 -14.78 36.74
N PRO A 23 -20.84 -14.98 36.48
CA PRO A 23 -20.24 -14.61 35.21
C PRO A 23 -20.78 -15.52 34.08
N TRP A 24 -21.37 -14.92 33.04
CA TRP A 24 -22.09 -15.64 31.98
C TRP A 24 -21.25 -16.72 31.26
N TRP A 25 -19.92 -16.53 31.19
CA TRP A 25 -19.00 -17.48 30.56
C TRP A 25 -18.80 -18.77 31.38
N GLU A 26 -19.21 -18.80 32.66
CA GLU A 26 -19.15 -19.97 33.53
C GLU A 26 -20.46 -20.78 33.52
N THR A 27 -21.53 -20.24 32.92
CA THR A 27 -22.88 -20.81 32.93
C THR A 27 -23.42 -21.10 31.52
N LEU A 28 -22.55 -21.14 30.51
CA LEU A 28 -22.93 -21.44 29.13
C LEU A 28 -23.45 -22.88 28.99
N PRO A 29 -24.60 -23.10 28.32
CA PRO A 29 -25.06 -24.44 27.97
C PRO A 29 -24.04 -25.19 27.11
N GLU A 30 -23.94 -26.51 27.23
CA GLU A 30 -23.05 -27.32 26.37
C GLU A 30 -23.37 -27.15 24.87
N SER A 31 -24.64 -26.86 24.54
CA SER A 31 -25.11 -26.59 23.18
C SER A 31 -24.98 -25.12 22.76
N PHE A 32 -24.30 -24.26 23.52
CA PHE A 32 -24.17 -22.83 23.20
C PHE A 32 -23.59 -22.58 21.80
N ALA A 33 -22.63 -23.41 21.38
CA ALA A 33 -22.01 -23.31 20.06
C ALA A 33 -22.96 -23.66 18.90
N GLU A 34 -24.11 -24.29 19.18
CA GLU A 34 -25.10 -24.69 18.19
C GLU A 34 -26.19 -23.64 17.96
N SER A 35 -26.24 -22.60 18.81
CA SER A 35 -27.18 -21.49 18.68
C SER A 35 -26.47 -20.23 18.19
N GLU A 36 -27.04 -19.56 17.18
CA GLU A 36 -26.67 -18.19 16.87
C GLU A 36 -27.14 -17.29 18.00
N GLU A 37 -26.21 -16.66 18.73
CA GLU A 37 -26.60 -15.58 19.63
C GLU A 37 -27.15 -14.42 18.80
N PRO A 38 -28.39 -13.96 19.07
CA PRO A 38 -28.93 -12.80 18.40
C PRO A 38 -28.22 -11.55 18.90
N PHE A 39 -27.04 -11.25 18.35
CA PHE A 39 -26.36 -9.98 18.52
C PHE A 39 -27.10 -8.90 17.72
N ALA A 40 -28.25 -8.49 18.23
CA ALA A 40 -28.95 -7.34 17.70
C ALA A 40 -28.20 -6.07 18.15
N LEU A 41 -27.38 -5.55 17.24
CA LEU A 41 -26.74 -4.24 17.40
C LEU A 41 -27.82 -3.19 17.71
N GLU A 42 -27.54 -2.31 18.66
CA GLU A 42 -28.31 -1.09 18.87
C GLU A 42 -28.43 -0.29 17.57
N THR A 43 -29.54 0.42 17.41
CA THR A 43 -29.84 1.18 16.19
C THR A 43 -28.69 2.13 15.81
N GLY A 44 -28.05 2.76 16.81
CA GLY A 44 -26.89 3.64 16.58
C GLY A 44 -25.69 2.93 15.96
N ASP A 45 -25.37 1.72 16.42
CA ASP A 45 -24.24 0.95 15.90
C ASP A 45 -24.57 0.28 14.55
N LYS A 46 -25.82 -0.11 14.32
CA LYS A 46 -26.30 -0.51 12.98
C LYS A 46 -26.07 0.60 11.95
N VAL A 47 -26.41 1.84 12.30
CA VAL A 47 -26.20 3.01 11.43
C VAL A 47 -24.71 3.23 11.17
N ARG A 48 -23.86 3.09 12.20
CA ARG A 48 -22.39 3.21 12.04
C ARG A 48 -21.82 2.14 11.12
N VAL A 49 -22.13 0.87 11.37
CA VAL A 49 -21.68 -0.25 10.52
C VAL A 49 -22.19 -0.11 9.09
N ALA A 50 -23.46 0.27 8.91
CA ALA A 50 -24.00 0.50 7.58
C ALA A 50 -23.30 1.67 6.87
N SER A 51 -22.99 2.75 7.60
CA SER A 51 -22.28 3.91 7.02
C SER A 51 -20.86 3.56 6.57
N THR A 52 -20.11 2.78 7.36
CA THR A 52 -18.75 2.36 7.00
C THR A 52 -18.77 1.36 5.83
N ALA A 53 -19.77 0.47 5.79
CA ALA A 53 -19.96 -0.43 4.65
C ALA A 53 -20.25 0.32 3.35
N VAL A 54 -21.12 1.35 3.38
CA VAL A 54 -21.41 2.18 2.20
C VAL A 54 -20.17 2.93 1.73
N ILE A 55 -19.37 3.48 2.65
CA ILE A 55 -18.11 4.15 2.32
C ILE A 55 -17.12 3.17 1.69
N ASP A 56 -16.94 1.98 2.27
CA ASP A 56 -16.07 0.94 1.72
C ASP A 56 -16.49 0.54 0.30
N VAL A 57 -17.78 0.31 0.07
CA VAL A 57 -18.32 0.02 -1.27
C VAL A 57 -18.04 1.18 -2.23
N GLY A 58 -18.23 2.43 -1.79
CA GLY A 58 -17.92 3.62 -2.57
C GLY A 58 -16.45 3.68 -2.98
N ILE A 59 -15.52 3.51 -2.03
CA ILE A 59 -14.07 3.54 -2.28
C ILE A 59 -13.67 2.42 -3.23
N ARG A 60 -14.13 1.19 -2.98
CA ARG A 60 -13.80 0.03 -3.83
C ARG A 60 -14.33 0.20 -5.25
N THR A 61 -15.57 0.67 -5.38
CA THR A 61 -16.19 0.88 -6.69
C THR A 61 -15.48 1.99 -7.45
N ALA A 62 -15.13 3.10 -6.78
CA ALA A 62 -14.37 4.18 -7.40
C ALA A 62 -12.98 3.71 -7.86
N ALA A 63 -12.24 3.00 -7.00
CA ALA A 63 -10.93 2.45 -7.35
C ALA A 63 -11.02 1.44 -8.50
N ALA A 64 -11.96 0.50 -8.44
CA ALA A 64 -12.18 -0.48 -9.50
C ALA A 64 -12.58 0.18 -10.83
N SER A 65 -13.43 1.20 -10.79
CA SER A 65 -13.84 1.96 -11.97
C SER A 65 -12.68 2.76 -12.56
N ALA A 66 -11.83 3.35 -11.72
CA ALA A 66 -10.62 4.04 -12.16
C ALA A 66 -9.63 3.07 -12.82
N VAL A 67 -9.36 1.92 -12.19
CA VAL A 67 -8.51 0.87 -12.77
C VAL A 67 -9.09 0.37 -14.10
N ALA A 68 -10.39 0.08 -14.15
CA ALA A 68 -11.05 -0.34 -15.38
C ALA A 68 -10.93 0.73 -16.47
N GLY A 69 -11.25 1.99 -16.16
CA GLY A 69 -11.14 3.11 -17.08
C GLY A 69 -9.73 3.32 -17.64
N LEU A 70 -8.69 3.11 -16.82
CA LEU A 70 -7.28 3.21 -17.23
C LEU A 70 -6.76 1.95 -17.94
N ALA A 71 -7.34 0.78 -17.72
CA ALA A 71 -6.96 -0.48 -18.35
C ALA A 71 -7.65 -0.71 -19.71
N LEU A 72 -8.87 -0.17 -19.89
CA LEU A 72 -9.65 -0.26 -21.13
C LEU A 72 -8.95 0.31 -22.40
N PRO A 73 -8.10 1.36 -22.37
CA PRO A 73 -7.48 1.91 -23.58
C PRO A 73 -6.61 0.90 -24.35
N LEU A 74 -5.97 -0.04 -23.65
CA LEU A 74 -5.11 -1.05 -24.29
C LEU A 74 -5.92 -2.10 -25.07
N GLY A 75 -7.13 -2.43 -24.61
CA GLY A 75 -7.98 -3.45 -25.21
C GLY A 75 -8.63 -3.02 -26.54
N TYR A 76 -8.85 -1.72 -26.74
CA TYR A 76 -9.50 -1.18 -27.94
C TYR A 76 -8.52 -0.79 -29.06
N HIS A 77 -7.21 -0.74 -28.78
CA HIS A 77 -6.20 -0.43 -29.78
C HIS A 77 -5.36 -1.69 -30.11
N PRO A 78 -5.79 -2.55 -31.05
CA PRO A 78 -5.20 -3.87 -31.27
C PRO A 78 -3.71 -3.82 -31.60
N ARG A 79 -3.24 -2.74 -32.22
CA ARG A 79 -1.81 -2.52 -32.50
C ARG A 79 -1.00 -2.27 -31.22
N GLU A 80 -1.57 -1.56 -30.24
CA GLU A 80 -0.89 -1.31 -28.96
C GLU A 80 -0.89 -2.54 -28.08
N LEU A 81 -2.00 -3.27 -28.03
CA LEU A 81 -2.05 -4.57 -27.36
C LEU A 81 -0.99 -5.52 -27.95
N ARG A 82 -0.90 -5.61 -29.28
CA ARG A 82 0.11 -6.47 -29.92
C ARG A 82 1.53 -6.05 -29.56
N ARG A 83 1.83 -4.74 -29.60
CA ARG A 83 3.14 -4.21 -29.17
C ARG A 83 3.44 -4.55 -27.71
N ALA A 84 2.46 -4.40 -26.82
CA ALA A 84 2.62 -4.73 -25.41
C ALA A 84 2.90 -6.22 -25.20
N LEU A 85 2.20 -7.11 -25.92
CA LEU A 85 2.47 -8.55 -25.90
C LEU A 85 3.86 -8.89 -26.45
N ASP A 86 4.29 -8.24 -27.54
CA ASP A 86 5.63 -8.43 -28.09
C ASP A 86 6.72 -7.92 -27.11
N ASP A 87 6.47 -6.81 -26.41
CA ASP A 87 7.37 -6.30 -25.36
C ASP A 87 7.44 -7.28 -24.18
N VAL A 88 6.31 -7.84 -23.72
CA VAL A 88 6.27 -8.88 -22.66
C VAL A 88 7.01 -10.14 -23.10
N ALA A 89 6.85 -10.57 -24.35
CA ALA A 89 7.51 -11.75 -24.89
C ALA A 89 9.05 -11.64 -24.83
N PHE A 90 9.61 -10.44 -24.91
CA PHE A 90 11.05 -10.21 -24.71
C PHE A 90 11.51 -10.52 -23.27
N TYR A 91 10.72 -10.13 -22.27
CA TYR A 91 11.07 -10.31 -20.86
C TYR A 91 10.72 -11.70 -20.31
N LEU A 92 9.74 -12.37 -20.90
CA LEU A 92 9.22 -13.64 -20.42
C LEU A 92 10.31 -14.72 -20.21
N PRO A 93 11.28 -14.94 -21.12
CA PRO A 93 12.35 -15.91 -20.90
C PRO A 93 13.28 -15.56 -19.73
N MET A 94 13.42 -14.27 -19.39
CA MET A 94 14.20 -13.84 -18.22
C MET A 94 13.45 -14.19 -16.94
N ALA A 95 12.16 -13.86 -16.88
CA ALA A 95 11.30 -14.18 -15.74
C ALA A 95 11.20 -15.70 -15.51
N GLN A 96 10.98 -16.48 -16.58
CA GLN A 96 10.86 -17.93 -16.51
C GLN A 96 12.14 -18.64 -16.06
N SER A 97 13.30 -18.03 -16.27
CA SER A 97 14.56 -18.66 -15.85
C SER A 97 14.79 -18.64 -14.35
N GLY A 98 14.03 -17.84 -13.58
CA GLY A 98 14.23 -17.69 -12.13
C GLY A 98 15.55 -17.04 -11.74
N ASP A 99 16.38 -16.64 -12.70
CA ASP A 99 17.67 -15.99 -12.46
C ASP A 99 17.50 -14.46 -12.45
N ALA A 100 17.47 -13.91 -11.25
CA ALA A 100 17.36 -12.47 -11.00
C ALA A 100 18.49 -11.67 -11.70
N THR A 101 19.69 -12.24 -11.86
CA THR A 101 20.84 -11.53 -12.43
C THR A 101 20.68 -11.23 -13.92
N ARG A 102 19.73 -11.87 -14.60
CA ARG A 102 19.41 -11.60 -16.01
C ARG A 102 18.75 -10.24 -16.20
N PHE A 103 17.95 -9.81 -15.22
CA PHE A 103 17.26 -8.52 -15.24
C PHE A 103 17.96 -7.49 -14.33
N PHE A 104 18.21 -7.85 -13.08
CA PHE A 104 18.80 -6.96 -12.10
C PHE A 104 20.33 -6.93 -12.26
N LYS A 105 20.84 -5.81 -12.76
CA LYS A 105 22.27 -5.56 -12.90
C LYS A 105 22.77 -4.74 -11.72
N ALA A 106 24.03 -4.98 -11.33
CA ALA A 106 24.70 -4.14 -10.35
C ALA A 106 24.71 -2.68 -10.85
N PRO A 107 24.31 -1.71 -10.02
CA PRO A 107 24.32 -0.31 -10.42
C PRO A 107 25.77 0.16 -10.69
N PRO A 108 25.96 1.11 -11.61
CA PRO A 108 27.28 1.66 -11.87
C PRO A 108 27.84 2.36 -10.62
N LYS A 109 29.15 2.34 -10.47
CA LYS A 109 29.85 3.07 -9.40
C LYS A 109 29.88 4.57 -9.71
N GLY A 110 29.94 5.38 -8.66
CA GLY A 110 30.15 6.83 -8.79
C GLY A 110 28.90 7.65 -9.15
N VAL A 111 27.70 7.12 -8.91
CA VAL A 111 26.45 7.89 -9.02
C VAL A 111 26.51 9.06 -8.05
N ARG A 112 26.43 10.29 -8.58
CA ARG A 112 26.45 11.51 -7.78
C ARG A 112 25.07 11.77 -7.19
N VAL A 113 24.95 11.61 -5.87
CA VAL A 113 23.76 11.98 -5.12
C VAL A 113 23.83 13.46 -4.76
N ARG A 114 22.71 14.17 -4.96
CA ARG A 114 22.51 15.56 -4.59
C ARG A 114 21.45 15.61 -3.50
N THR A 115 21.66 16.47 -2.51
CA THR A 115 20.78 16.65 -1.37
C THR A 115 20.18 18.06 -1.40
N SER A 116 18.92 18.18 -1.02
CA SER A 116 18.27 19.44 -0.70
C SER A 116 17.40 19.28 0.53
N PRO A 117 17.07 20.38 1.24
CA PRO A 117 16.02 20.35 2.25
C PRO A 117 14.74 19.71 1.70
N ALA A 118 14.03 18.99 2.56
CA ALA A 118 12.73 18.45 2.23
C ALA A 118 11.74 19.57 1.84
N ASP A 119 10.92 19.37 0.80
CA ASP A 119 9.83 20.31 0.47
C ASP A 119 8.93 20.53 1.70
N TRP A 120 8.50 21.78 1.88
CA TRP A 120 7.74 22.23 3.06
C TRP A 120 6.28 21.73 3.10
N TYR A 121 5.78 21.15 2.01
CA TYR A 121 4.43 20.58 1.90
C TYR A 121 4.41 19.45 0.85
N PRO A 122 3.82 18.27 1.15
CA PRO A 122 3.35 17.79 2.46
C PRO A 122 4.55 17.54 3.39
N ARG A 123 4.40 17.87 4.67
CA ARG A 123 5.53 18.08 5.60
C ARG A 123 5.66 16.89 6.56
N PHE A 124 6.55 15.96 6.23
CA PHE A 124 7.12 15.05 7.22
C PHE A 124 8.26 15.77 7.97
N ASP A 125 8.01 16.18 9.21
CA ASP A 125 8.93 16.93 10.08
C ASP A 125 9.08 16.20 11.43
N PRO A 126 9.95 15.20 11.53
CA PRO A 126 10.09 14.38 12.73
C PRO A 126 10.82 15.15 13.84
N ASP A 127 10.28 15.12 15.07
CA ASP A 127 10.87 15.81 16.24
C ASP A 127 12.27 15.30 16.62
N ASP A 128 12.60 14.06 16.23
CA ASP A 128 13.84 13.39 16.60
C ASP A 128 14.83 13.19 15.44
N GLY A 129 14.66 13.90 14.32
CA GLY A 129 15.58 13.80 13.19
C GLY A 129 15.46 14.90 12.15
N THR A 130 16.09 14.66 11.00
CA THR A 130 16.06 15.57 9.86
C THR A 130 15.63 14.80 8.63
N CYS A 131 14.71 15.38 7.85
CA CYS A 131 14.30 14.85 6.56
C CYS A 131 14.90 15.69 5.43
N GLU A 132 15.58 15.03 4.51
CA GLU A 132 16.13 15.62 3.29
C GLU A 132 15.56 14.93 2.05
N THR A 133 15.53 15.66 0.93
CA THR A 133 15.31 15.06 -0.38
C THR A 133 16.66 14.75 -1.00
N ILE A 134 16.89 13.48 -1.32
CA ILE A 134 18.04 13.04 -2.11
C ILE A 134 17.60 12.76 -3.55
N ARG A 135 18.44 13.13 -4.51
CA ARG A 135 18.20 12.89 -5.94
C ARG A 135 19.48 12.56 -6.70
N PHE A 136 19.37 11.72 -7.71
CA PHE A 136 20.49 11.39 -8.60
C PHE A 136 20.01 11.16 -10.03
N ASP A 137 20.90 11.37 -11.00
CA ASP A 137 20.62 11.03 -12.39
C ASP A 137 20.57 9.51 -12.51
N SER A 138 19.39 8.98 -12.86
CA SER A 138 19.15 7.54 -12.93
C SER A 138 19.95 6.94 -14.09
N PRO A 139 20.84 5.96 -13.85
CA PRO A 139 21.56 5.27 -14.91
C PRO A 139 20.70 4.17 -15.56
N PHE A 140 19.47 3.96 -15.10
CA PHE A 140 18.62 2.87 -15.56
C PHE A 140 18.18 3.07 -17.01
N MET A 141 18.25 1.99 -17.78
CA MET A 141 17.64 1.87 -19.09
C MET A 141 16.87 0.55 -19.14
N PRO A 142 15.68 0.51 -19.79
CA PRO A 142 14.98 -0.74 -20.01
C PRO A 142 15.87 -1.76 -20.73
N VAL A 143 15.80 -3.03 -20.32
CA VAL A 143 16.59 -4.08 -20.98
C VAL A 143 16.16 -4.28 -22.43
N ASN A 144 14.87 -4.12 -22.75
CA ASN A 144 14.36 -4.17 -24.13
C ASN A 144 14.74 -2.87 -24.88
N PRO A 145 15.61 -2.93 -25.90
CA PRO A 145 16.07 -1.74 -26.62
C PRO A 145 14.94 -0.95 -27.31
N ARG A 146 13.85 -1.63 -27.69
CA ARG A 146 12.68 -0.99 -28.33
C ARG A 146 12.02 0.05 -27.44
N LEU A 147 12.23 -0.03 -26.12
CA LEU A 147 11.63 0.87 -25.14
C LEU A 147 12.48 2.11 -24.86
N HIS A 148 13.73 2.17 -25.32
CA HIS A 148 14.69 3.22 -24.96
C HIS A 148 14.18 4.62 -25.30
N ASP A 149 13.76 4.83 -26.55
CA ASP A 149 13.28 6.13 -27.01
C ASP A 149 12.04 6.59 -26.24
N ARG A 150 11.07 5.68 -26.03
CA ARG A 150 9.85 5.99 -25.28
C ARG A 150 10.16 6.29 -23.82
N TYR A 151 11.06 5.53 -23.21
CA TYR A 151 11.47 5.70 -21.82
C TYR A 151 12.17 7.05 -21.61
N LEU A 152 13.08 7.43 -22.51
CA LEU A 152 13.86 8.66 -22.40
C LEU A 152 13.08 9.93 -22.74
N LYS A 153 11.96 9.83 -23.47
CA LYS A 153 11.03 10.95 -23.70
C LYS A 153 10.37 11.45 -22.41
N HIS A 154 10.22 10.59 -21.40
CA HIS A 154 9.65 10.99 -20.12
C HIS A 154 10.75 11.49 -19.18
N ALA A 155 10.87 12.81 -19.01
CA ALA A 155 11.93 13.44 -18.22
C ALA A 155 12.01 12.91 -16.77
N GLY A 156 10.87 12.58 -16.15
CA GLY A 156 10.82 12.02 -14.79
C GLY A 156 11.55 10.66 -14.64
N ASN A 157 11.77 9.92 -15.73
CA ASN A 157 12.53 8.67 -15.68
C ASN A 157 14.04 8.89 -15.50
N ARG A 158 14.53 10.11 -15.77
CA ARG A 158 15.96 10.44 -15.79
C ARG A 158 16.51 10.77 -14.41
N VAL A 159 15.63 11.03 -13.44
CA VAL A 159 16.03 11.45 -12.10
C VAL A 159 15.29 10.59 -11.09
N ALA A 160 16.05 9.89 -10.25
CA ALA A 160 15.50 9.20 -9.11
C ALA A 160 15.47 10.15 -7.91
N HIS A 161 14.38 10.08 -7.14
CA HIS A 161 14.17 10.86 -5.93
C HIS A 161 13.90 9.91 -4.77
N ALA A 162 14.38 10.27 -3.57
CA ALA A 162 14.01 9.61 -2.34
C ALA A 162 13.99 10.62 -1.18
N ARG A 163 13.20 10.33 -0.14
CA ARG A 163 13.28 11.01 1.15
C ARG A 163 14.27 10.26 2.02
N TYR A 164 15.18 11.00 2.63
CA TYR A 164 16.17 10.48 3.53
C TYR A 164 15.95 11.10 4.90
N TRP A 165 15.48 10.29 5.84
CA TRP A 165 15.34 10.66 7.23
C TRP A 165 16.46 10.01 8.05
N PHE A 166 17.10 10.81 8.88
CA PHE A 166 18.15 10.36 9.78
C PHE A 166 18.10 11.13 11.10
N HIS A 167 18.61 10.50 12.17
CA HIS A 167 18.84 11.15 13.46
C HIS A 167 20.22 11.81 13.46
N GLY A 168 20.37 12.92 14.18
CA GLY A 168 21.63 13.67 14.26
C GLY A 168 22.64 13.12 15.27
N ASP A 169 22.33 12.04 15.99
CA ASP A 169 23.11 11.55 17.13
C ASP A 169 24.15 10.49 16.75
N LYS A 170 23.72 9.35 16.22
CA LYS A 170 24.58 8.20 15.91
C LYS A 170 24.07 7.45 14.68
N PRO A 171 24.95 6.72 13.97
CA PRO A 171 24.52 5.82 12.91
C PRO A 171 23.52 4.77 13.42
N ARG A 172 22.45 4.54 12.66
CA ARG A 172 21.41 3.55 12.93
C ARG A 172 21.22 2.64 11.72
N PRO A 173 20.66 1.43 11.88
CA PRO A 173 20.27 0.59 10.75
C PRO A 173 19.41 1.38 9.75
N THR A 174 19.74 1.28 8.46
CA THR A 174 19.00 1.97 7.39
C THR A 174 17.85 1.11 6.90
N ILE A 175 16.65 1.68 6.88
CA ILE A 175 15.47 1.08 6.27
C ILE A 175 15.27 1.72 4.89
N VAL A 176 15.11 0.91 3.86
CA VAL A 176 14.74 1.37 2.51
C VAL A 176 13.29 0.98 2.26
N ALA A 177 12.40 1.96 2.33
CA ALA A 177 10.98 1.78 2.03
C ALA A 177 10.71 2.07 0.54
N ILE A 178 10.14 1.10 -0.16
CA ILE A 178 9.75 1.21 -1.58
C ILE A 178 8.22 1.09 -1.64
N HIS A 179 7.55 2.11 -2.15
CA HIS A 179 6.10 2.13 -2.24
C HIS A 179 5.59 1.37 -3.48
N GLY A 180 4.32 0.96 -3.44
CA GLY A 180 3.64 0.27 -4.54
C GLY A 180 3.16 1.22 -5.65
N PHE A 181 2.62 0.63 -6.73
CA PHE A 181 2.01 1.35 -7.85
C PHE A 181 0.77 2.14 -7.38
N SER A 182 0.63 3.40 -7.82
CA SER A 182 -0.41 4.36 -7.41
C SER A 182 -0.31 4.92 -5.98
N ALA A 183 0.73 4.58 -5.22
CA ALA A 183 0.95 5.12 -3.87
C ALA A 183 1.63 6.52 -3.87
N ASP A 184 1.74 7.19 -5.01
CA ASP A 184 2.21 8.59 -5.09
C ASP A 184 1.21 9.59 -4.48
N LEU A 185 0.02 9.13 -4.03
CA LEU A 185 -0.82 9.87 -3.10
C LEU A 185 -0.12 9.95 -1.73
N TYR A 186 0.81 10.89 -1.67
CA TYR A 186 1.75 11.20 -0.59
C TYR A 186 1.13 11.20 0.81
N LEU A 187 -0.14 11.63 0.93
CA LEU A 187 -0.93 11.64 2.17
C LEU A 187 -1.09 10.26 2.84
N VAL A 188 -1.09 9.17 2.07
CA VAL A 188 -1.24 7.81 2.63
C VAL A 188 0.10 7.25 3.13
N ASN A 189 1.22 7.65 2.52
CA ASN A 189 2.55 7.15 2.91
C ASN A 189 3.07 7.83 4.18
N GLU A 190 2.76 9.11 4.42
CA GLU A 190 3.19 9.81 5.65
C GLU A 190 2.58 9.19 6.92
N TRP A 191 1.35 8.65 6.86
CA TRP A 191 0.71 7.99 8.01
C TRP A 191 1.40 6.70 8.45
N PHE A 192 2.22 6.07 7.59
CA PHE A 192 3.01 4.90 7.97
C PHE A 192 4.27 5.25 8.78
N PHE A 193 4.69 6.51 8.78
CA PHE A 193 5.92 6.97 9.43
C PHE A 193 5.71 8.04 10.51
N ALA A 194 4.47 8.51 10.70
CA ALA A 194 4.05 9.39 11.80
C ALA A 194 3.70 8.61 13.07
#